data_AF-A0AA41G3I3-F1
#
_entry.id   AF-A0AA41G3I3-F1
#
_cell.length_a   1.000
_cell.length_b   1.000
_cell.length_c   1.000
_cell.angle_alpha   90.00
_cell.angle_beta   90.00
_cell.angle_gamma   90.00
#
_symmetry.space_group_name_H-M   'P 1'
#
loop_
_entity.id
_entity.type
_entity.pdbx_description
1 polymer ?
#
loop_
_entity_poly.entity_id
_entity_poly.type
_entity_poly.pdbx_seq_one_letter_code
_entity_poly.pdbx_strand_id
1 'polypeptide(L)'
;MAQYPDLAELDKLWPDEGYAVIIADQFKPPDSDDFVNVLSQFNNPDFEVPSPKPGYSYWVHDADGNSYSRETWQKYKQKVGDPD
;
A
#
# COMPACT_ATOMS: atom_id res chain seq x y z
N MET A 1 4.57 17.83 17.34
CA MET A 1 5.41 16.99 16.46
C MET A 1 4.44 16.00 15.83
N ALA A 2 4.43 15.85 14.50
CA ALA A 2 3.64 14.79 13.88
C ALA A 2 4.22 13.47 14.42
N GLN A 3 3.49 12.83 15.32
CA GLN A 3 3.77 11.45 15.71
C GLN A 3 3.52 10.64 14.45
N TYR A 4 4.61 10.29 13.77
CA TYR A 4 4.53 9.26 12.77
C TYR A 4 4.14 7.97 13.48
N PRO A 5 3.27 7.14 12.89
CA PRO A 5 2.96 5.84 13.46
C PRO A 5 4.26 5.09 13.76
N ASP A 6 4.26 4.35 14.87
CA ASP A 6 5.44 3.63 15.34
C ASP A 6 6.02 2.79 14.19
N LEU A 7 7.33 2.87 13.95
CA LEU A 7 7.97 2.16 12.83
C LEU A 7 7.72 0.65 12.92
N ALA A 8 7.57 0.12 14.14
CA ALA A 8 7.24 -1.28 14.39
C ALA A 8 5.78 -1.63 14.04
N GLU A 9 4.87 -0.67 14.02
CA GLU A 9 3.50 -0.88 13.54
C GLU A 9 3.42 -0.77 12.03
N LEU A 10 4.22 0.11 11.43
CA LEU A 10 4.41 0.13 9.97
C LEU A 10 5.00 -1.20 9.48
N ASP A 11 5.97 -1.77 10.20
CA ASP A 11 6.60 -3.07 9.88
C ASP A 11 5.57 -4.19 9.67
N LYS A 12 4.55 -4.24 10.53
CA LYS A 12 3.44 -5.21 10.45
C LYS A 12 2.51 -5.01 9.26
N LEU A 13 2.55 -3.85 8.60
CA LEU A 13 1.72 -3.56 7.44
C LEU A 13 2.39 -4.03 6.13
N TRP A 14 3.70 -4.24 6.14
CA TRP A 14 4.39 -4.86 5.02
C TRP A 14 4.07 -6.36 4.96
N PRO A 15 3.86 -6.90 3.75
CA PRO A 15 3.66 -8.33 3.60
C PRO A 15 4.99 -9.08 3.81
N ASP A 16 4.95 -10.25 4.44
CA ASP A 16 6.11 -11.15 4.48
C ASP A 16 6.44 -11.74 3.09
N GLU A 17 5.44 -11.92 2.22
CA GLU A 17 5.60 -12.42 0.85
C GLU A 17 4.60 -11.75 -0.10
N GLY A 18 5.01 -11.47 -1.34
CA GLY A 18 4.16 -10.85 -2.35
C GLY A 18 3.99 -9.34 -2.17
N TYR A 19 2.73 -8.89 -2.11
CA TYR A 19 2.32 -7.48 -2.13
C TYR A 19 1.18 -7.21 -1.14
N ALA A 20 1.19 -6.07 -0.46
CA ALA A 20 0.10 -5.59 0.40
C ALA A 20 -0.41 -4.25 -0.10
N VAL A 21 -1.72 -4.07 -0.18
CA VAL A 21 -2.32 -2.76 -0.46
C VAL A 21 -2.63 -2.09 0.85
N ILE A 22 -2.01 -0.96 1.07
CA ILE A 22 -2.19 -0.09 2.21
C ILE A 22 -3.02 1.11 1.77
N ILE A 23 -4.02 1.46 2.58
CA ILE A 23 -4.83 2.66 2.41
C ILE A 23 -4.58 3.62 3.56
N ALA A 24 -4.30 4.87 3.25
CA ALA A 24 -4.19 5.95 4.22
C ALA A 24 -5.44 6.85 4.13
N ASP A 25 -6.18 6.98 5.23
CA ASP A 25 -7.33 7.87 5.37
C ASP A 25 -6.86 9.27 5.78
N GLN A 26 -6.87 10.21 4.84
CA GLN A 26 -6.45 11.59 5.07
C GLN A 26 -7.49 12.44 5.83
N PHE A 27 -8.69 11.91 6.07
CA PHE A 27 -9.68 12.58 6.91
C PHE A 27 -9.42 12.34 8.41
N LYS A 28 -8.71 11.27 8.75
CA LYS A 28 -8.28 10.98 10.11
C LYS A 28 -6.92 11.64 10.43
N PRO A 29 -6.70 12.05 11.69
CA PRO A 29 -5.39 12.52 12.11
C PRO A 29 -4.36 11.38 11.98
N PRO A 30 -3.08 11.71 11.70
CA PRO A 30 -2.02 10.71 11.51
C PRO A 30 -1.75 9.84 12.75
N ASP A 31 -2.24 10.26 13.92
CA ASP A 31 -2.12 9.56 15.21
C ASP A 31 -3.27 8.56 15.45
N SER A 32 -4.26 8.48 14.56
CA SER A 32 -5.31 7.46 14.65
C SER A 32 -4.80 6.11 14.17
N ASP A 33 -5.11 5.06 14.94
CA ASP A 33 -4.84 3.66 14.60
C ASP A 33 -5.41 3.28 13.21
N ASP A 34 -6.57 3.84 12.85
CA ASP A 34 -7.18 3.66 11.53
C ASP A 34 -6.63 4.59 10.43
N PHE A 35 -5.63 5.42 10.69
CA PHE A 35 -5.06 6.31 9.67
C PHE A 35 -4.48 5.50 8.51
N VAL A 36 -3.86 4.35 8.82
CA VAL A 36 -3.29 3.43 7.83
C VAL A 36 -3.87 2.04 8.03
N ASN A 37 -4.45 1.46 6.97
CA ASN A 37 -5.06 0.14 7.01
C ASN A 37 -4.53 -0.75 5.87
N VAL A 38 -4.30 -2.04 6.14
CA VAL A 38 -4.04 -3.02 5.08
C VAL A 38 -5.38 -3.49 4.51
N LEU A 39 -5.61 -3.22 3.23
CA LEU A 39 -6.83 -3.61 2.53
C LEU A 39 -6.82 -5.09 2.17
N SER A 40 -5.69 -5.59 1.68
CA SER A 40 -5.46 -7.00 1.36
C SER A 40 -3.99 -7.27 1.06
N GLN A 41 -3.61 -8.54 1.18
CA GLN A 41 -2.31 -9.07 0.80
C GLN A 41 -2.51 -10.04 -0.39
N PHE A 42 -1.59 -10.02 -1.34
CA PHE A 42 -1.67 -10.76 -2.59
C PHE A 42 -0.28 -11.28 -2.93
N ASN A 43 -0.21 -12.55 -3.32
CA ASN A 43 1.05 -13.13 -3.78
C ASN A 43 1.32 -12.84 -5.27
N ASN A 44 0.34 -12.24 -5.97
CA ASN A 44 0.39 -12.03 -7.41
C ASN A 44 0.28 -10.55 -7.78
N PRO A 45 1.07 -10.08 -8.76
CA PRO A 45 1.06 -8.69 -9.18
C PRO A 45 -0.20 -8.31 -9.99
N ASP A 46 -1.04 -9.25 -10.40
CA ASP A 46 -2.20 -8.97 -11.27
C ASP A 46 -3.32 -8.18 -10.56
N PHE A 47 -3.26 -8.08 -9.22
CA PHE A 47 -4.29 -7.42 -8.42
C PHE A 47 -4.58 -5.98 -8.86
N GLU A 48 -5.87 -5.63 -8.92
CA GLU A 48 -6.34 -4.29 -9.22
C GLU A 48 -6.55 -3.47 -7.95
N VAL A 49 -5.65 -2.50 -7.73
CA VAL A 49 -5.82 -1.50 -6.68
C VAL A 49 -7.06 -0.65 -6.98
N PRO A 50 -8.03 -0.57 -6.06
CA PRO A 50 -9.23 0.22 -6.27
C PRO A 50 -8.91 1.67 -6.58
N SER A 51 -9.82 2.35 -7.29
CA SER A 51 -9.66 3.76 -7.64
C SER A 51 -9.54 4.63 -6.39
N PRO A 52 -8.70 5.69 -6.43
CA PRO A 52 -8.52 6.57 -5.31
C PRO A 52 -9.86 7.24 -4.98
N LYS A 53 -10.30 7.05 -3.74
CA LYS A 53 -11.43 7.79 -3.19
C LYS A 53 -10.92 9.13 -2.66
N PRO A 54 -11.73 10.21 -2.72
CA PRO A 54 -11.33 11.47 -2.13
C PRO A 54 -11.03 11.27 -0.64
N GLY A 55 -9.89 11.80 -0.20
CA GLY A 55 -9.36 11.63 1.16
C GLY A 55 -8.80 10.24 1.49
N TYR A 56 -8.60 9.37 0.49
CA TYR A 56 -7.89 8.12 0.66
C TYR A 56 -6.70 8.02 -0.30
N SER A 57 -5.55 7.61 0.22
CA SER A 57 -4.35 7.33 -0.57
C SER A 57 -4.05 5.84 -0.56
N TYR A 58 -3.83 5.27 -1.74
CA TYR A 58 -3.56 3.84 -1.92
C TYR A 58 -2.10 3.62 -2.28
N TRP A 59 -1.46 2.73 -1.54
CA TRP A 59 -0.07 2.35 -1.66
C TRP A 59 0.02 0.83 -1.75
N VAL A 60 0.95 0.32 -2.55
CA VAL A 60 1.25 -1.11 -2.65
C VAL A 60 2.64 -1.32 -2.12
N HIS A 61 2.79 -2.18 -1.14
CA HIS A 61 4.06 -2.51 -0.54
C HIS A 61 4.44 -3.92 -0.96
N ASP A 62 5.68 -4.13 -1.43
CA ASP A 62 6.19 -5.48 -1.65
C ASP A 62 6.94 -5.99 -0.42
N ALA A 63 7.17 -7.31 -0.40
CA ALA A 63 7.90 -7.99 0.67
C ALA A 63 9.39 -7.59 0.76
N ASP A 64 9.93 -6.94 -0.28
CA ASP A 64 11.29 -6.41 -0.29
C ASP A 64 11.35 -5.00 0.36
N GLY A 65 10.19 -4.49 0.80
CA GLY A 65 10.05 -3.20 1.48
C GLY A 65 9.80 -2.03 0.54
N ASN A 66 9.70 -2.26 -0.78
CA ASN A 66 9.42 -1.17 -1.72
C ASN A 66 7.96 -0.76 -1.66
N SER A 67 7.70 0.53 -1.87
CA SER A 67 6.37 1.13 -1.83
C SER A 67 6.04 1.77 -3.17
N TYR A 68 4.94 1.36 -3.78
CA TYR A 68 4.45 1.85 -5.04
C TYR A 68 3.12 2.58 -4.84
N SER A 69 3.03 3.83 -5.29
CA SER A 69 1.72 4.48 -5.42
C SER A 69 0.88 3.75 -6.48
N ARG A 70 -0.45 3.89 -6.44
CA ARG A 70 -1.35 3.28 -7.43
C ARG A 70 -0.89 3.48 -8.89
N GLU A 71 -0.48 4.70 -9.24
CA GLU A 71 -0.02 5.02 -10.60
C GLU A 71 1.27 4.25 -10.95
N THR A 72 2.20 4.15 -10.01
CA THR A 72 3.44 3.39 -10.17
C THR A 72 3.14 1.90 -10.25
N TRP A 73 2.26 1.38 -9.40
CA TRP A 73 1.81 -0.01 -9.43
C TRP A 73 1.18 -0.36 -10.78
N GLN A 74 0.29 0.47 -11.30
CA GLN A 74 -0.32 0.25 -12.63
C GLN A 74 0.71 0.19 -13.77
N LYS A 75 1.79 0.98 -13.68
CA LYS A 75 2.91 0.91 -14.64
C LYS A 75 3.80 -0.31 -14.40
N TYR A 76 4.02 -0.69 -13.15
CA TYR A 76 4.76 -1.88 -12.76
C TYR A 76 4.07 -3.14 -13.30
N LYS A 77 2.75 -3.27 -13.11
CA LYS A 77 1.95 -4.36 -13.68
C LYS A 77 2.09 -4.47 -15.20
N GLN A 78 2.11 -3.34 -15.92
CA GLN A 78 2.33 -3.34 -17.36
C GLN A 78 3.74 -3.80 -17.76
N LYS A 79 4.74 -3.64 -16.89
CA LYS A 79 6.11 -4.12 -17.14
C LYS A 79 6.34 -5.58 -16.75
N VAL A 80 5.68 -6.04 -15.69
CA VAL A 80 5.87 -7.41 -15.15
C VAL A 80 4.87 -8.39 -15.77
N GLY A 81 3.71 -7.91 -16.21
CA GLY A 81 2.66 -8.69 -16.87
C GLY A 81 2.80 -8.77 -18.39
N ASP A 82 3.90 -8.29 -18.97
CA ASP A 82 4.26 -8.52 -20.37
C ASP A 82 5.28 -9.68 -20.41
N PRO A 83 4.82 -10.95 -20.49
CA PRO A 83 5.70 -12.02 -20.93
C PRO A 83 5.92 -11.81 -22.43
N ASP A 84 7.15 -11.41 -22.80
CA ASP A 84 7.65 -11.48 -24.19
C ASP A 84 7.36 -12.87 -24.81
#